data_AF-A0A956N1B2-F1
#
_entry.id   AF-A0A956N1B2-F1
#
_cell.length_a   1.000
_cell.length_b   1.000
_cell.length_c   1.000
_cell.angle_alpha   90.00
_cell.angle_beta   90.00
_cell.angle_gamma   90.00
#
_symmetry.space_group_name_H-M   'P 1'
#
loop_
_entity.id
_entity.type
_entity.pdbx_description
1 polymer ?
#
loop_
_entity_poly.entity_id
_entity_poly.type
_entity_poly.pdbx_seq_one_letter_code
_entity_poly.pdbx_strand_id
1 'polypeptide(L)' 'MSAIRENLESIKFNIKESANNAKRSSEDITLIAVTKTVDVDKILEAIEYGVTDVGENKPQELARKYDIIGDKVKWHLIG' A
#
# COMPACT_ATOMS: atom_id res chain seq x y z
N MET A 1 7.11 1.88 18.00
CA MET A 1 6.38 1.93 16.71
C MET A 1 7.25 1.27 15.68
N SER A 2 6.68 0.66 14.64
CA SER A 2 7.48 0.06 13.58
C SER A 2 7.80 1.07 12.49
N ALA A 3 8.89 0.85 11.77
CA ALA A 3 9.30 1.71 10.66
C ALA A 3 8.22 1.79 9.55
N ILE A 4 7.43 0.73 9.35
CA ILE A 4 6.34 0.72 8.36
C ILE A 4 5.26 1.74 8.73
N ARG A 5 4.87 1.79 10.00
CA ARG A 5 3.88 2.76 10.49
C ARG A 5 4.36 4.20 10.31
N GLU A 6 5.57 4.49 10.74
CA GLU A 6 6.16 5.84 10.66
C GLU A 6 6.27 6.32 9.20
N ASN A 7 6.70 5.43 8.31
CA ASN A 7 6.74 5.71 6.88
C ASN A 7 5.34 5.98 6.31
N LEU A 8 4.34 5.18 6.69
CA LEU A 8 2.98 5.34 6.21
C LEU A 8 2.33 6.64 6.70
N GLU A 9 2.55 7.01 7.97
CA GLU A 9 2.09 8.28 8.53
C GLU A 9 2.73 9.48 7.80
N SER A 10 4.04 9.42 7.54
CA SER A 10 4.77 10.44 6.77
C SER A 10 4.25 10.56 5.33
N ILE A 11 4.03 9.43 4.64
CA ILE A 11 3.49 9.43 3.28
C ILE A 11 2.07 9.99 3.24
N LYS A 12 1.19 9.58 4.17
CA LYS A 12 -0.19 10.10 4.27
C LYS A 12 -0.20 11.61 4.53
N PHE A 13 0.70 12.11 5.38
CA PHE A 13 0.88 13.54 5.59
C PHE A 13 1.28 14.27 4.30
N ASN A 14 2.29 13.75 3.59
CA ASN A 14 2.76 14.36 2.33
C ASN A 14 1.67 14.37 1.24
N ILE A 15 0.86 13.30 1.15
CA ILE A 15 -0.29 13.25 0.23
C ILE A 15 -1.28 14.35 0.56
N LYS A 16 -1.63 14.50 1.85
CA LYS A 16 -2.58 15.52 2.31
C LYS A 16 -2.09 16.94 1.98
N GLU A 17 -0.84 17.25 2.29
CA GLU A 17 -0.25 18.56 1.99
C GLU A 17 -0.21 18.83 0.48
N SER A 18 0.16 17.83 -0.32
CA SER A 18 0.22 17.95 -1.78
C SER A 18 -1.18 18.15 -2.39
N ALA A 19 -2.18 17.42 -1.91
CA ALA A 19 -3.57 17.56 -2.34
C ALA A 19 -4.12 18.96 -2.01
N ASN A 20 -3.87 19.44 -0.79
CA ASN A 20 -4.26 20.78 -0.35
C ASN A 20 -3.64 21.87 -1.24
N ASN A 21 -2.34 21.76 -1.53
CA ASN A 21 -1.64 22.70 -2.42
C ASN A 21 -2.21 22.71 -3.85
N ALA A 22 -2.66 21.54 -4.32
CA ALA A 22 -3.31 21.39 -5.62
C ALA A 22 -4.81 21.74 -5.61
N LYS A 23 -5.38 22.18 -4.47
CA LYS A 23 -6.83 22.40 -4.27
C LYS A 23 -7.67 21.16 -4.61
N ARG A 24 -7.18 19.97 -4.26
CA ARG A 24 -7.85 18.67 -4.42
C ARG A 24 -8.07 18.00 -3.07
N SER A 25 -8.98 17.03 -3.02
CA SER A 25 -9.16 16.20 -1.83
C SER A 25 -8.04 15.16 -1.77
N SER A 26 -7.51 14.88 -0.58
CA SER A 26 -6.54 13.79 -0.40
C SER A 26 -7.15 12.41 -0.69
N GLU A 27 -8.47 12.31 -0.55
CA GLU A 27 -9.31 11.17 -0.83
C GLU A 27 -9.41 10.87 -2.33
N ASP A 28 -9.11 11.85 -3.20
CA ASP A 28 -9.02 11.65 -4.65
C ASP A 28 -7.72 10.94 -5.06
N ILE A 29 -6.82 10.68 -4.11
CA ILE A 29 -5.51 10.08 -4.33
C ILE A 29 -5.51 8.70 -3.68
N THR A 30 -5.31 7.66 -4.48
CA THR A 30 -5.11 6.30 -3.99
C THR A 30 -3.63 6.04 -3.76
N LEU A 31 -3.26 5.69 -2.51
CA LEU A 31 -1.93 5.19 -2.20
C LEU A 31 -1.87 3.68 -2.47
N ILE A 32 -1.03 3.28 -3.43
CA ILE A 32 -0.77 1.87 -3.72
C ILE A 32 0.59 1.49 -3.15
N ALA A 33 0.62 0.57 -2.19
CA ALA A 33 1.87 0.06 -1.61
C ALA A 33 2.52 -0.96 -2.54
N VAL A 34 3.69 -0.64 -3.10
CA VAL A 34 4.40 -1.57 -3.99
C VAL A 34 5.13 -2.64 -3.17
N THR A 35 4.71 -3.90 -3.32
CA THR A 35 5.16 -5.01 -2.47
C THR A 35 6.07 -6.00 -3.17
N LYS A 36 6.51 -5.72 -4.40
CA LYS A 36 7.50 -6.56 -5.10
C LYS A 36 8.71 -6.82 -4.20
N THR A 37 9.15 -8.09 -4.15
CA THR A 37 10.26 -8.54 -3.29
C THR A 37 10.09 -8.32 -1.78
N VAL A 38 8.88 -8.01 -1.31
CA VAL A 38 8.55 -7.87 0.12
C VAL A 38 7.86 -9.13 0.63
N ASP A 39 8.26 -9.59 1.82
CA ASP A 39 7.65 -10.75 2.49
C ASP A 39 6.23 -10.47 2.99
N VAL A 40 5.42 -11.51 3.09
CA VAL A 40 3.99 -11.42 3.44
C VAL A 40 3.78 -10.82 4.83
N ASP A 41 4.62 -11.12 5.81
CA ASP A 41 4.48 -10.60 7.18
C ASP A 41 4.54 -9.07 7.22
N LYS A 42 5.41 -8.45 6.41
CA LYS A 42 5.50 -7.00 6.30
C LYS A 42 4.28 -6.39 5.59
N ILE A 43 3.69 -7.12 4.65
CA ILE A 43 2.47 -6.69 3.97
C ILE A 43 1.30 -6.74 4.94
N LEU A 44 1.19 -7.82 5.73
CA LEU A 44 0.18 -7.95 6.78
C LEU A 44 0.31 -6.83 7.82
N GLU A 45 1.53 -6.51 8.25
CA GLU A 45 1.80 -5.38 9.13
C GLU A 45 1.34 -4.03 8.50
N ALA A 46 1.63 -3.82 7.21
CA ALA A 46 1.17 -2.62 6.52
C ALA A 46 -0.37 -2.54 6.43
N ILE A 47 -1.04 -3.68 6.26
CA ILE A 47 -2.51 -3.79 6.27
C ILE A 47 -3.08 -3.40 7.65
N GLU A 48 -2.44 -3.82 8.75
CA GLU A 48 -2.83 -3.41 10.11
C GLU A 48 -2.76 -1.89 10.30
N TYR A 49 -1.86 -1.20 9.59
CA TYR A 49 -1.77 0.27 9.58
C TYR A 49 -2.63 0.95 8.50
N GLY A 50 -3.50 0.19 7.85
CA GLY A 50 -4.53 0.71 6.94
C GLY A 50 -4.07 0.85 5.48
N VAL A 51 -3.12 0.03 5.03
CA VAL A 51 -2.90 -0.19 3.59
C VAL A 51 -4.04 -1.04 3.04
N THR A 52 -4.69 -0.56 1.98
CA THR A 52 -5.82 -1.24 1.31
C THR A 52 -5.51 -1.67 -0.11
N ASP A 53 -4.46 -1.13 -0.73
CA ASP A 53 -4.14 -1.32 -2.13
C ASP A 53 -2.65 -1.71 -2.25
N VAL A 54 -2.38 -2.84 -2.89
CA VAL A 54 -1.02 -3.39 -3.04
C VAL A 54 -0.67 -3.61 -4.51
N GLY A 55 0.57 -3.30 -4.87
CA GLY A 55 1.10 -3.39 -6.22
C GLY A 55 2.16 -4.48 -6.36
N GLU A 56 1.97 -5.40 -7.31
CA GLU A 56 2.94 -6.42 -7.68
C GLU A 56 3.35 -6.31 -9.14
N ASN A 57 4.60 -6.69 -9.44
CA ASN A 57 5.13 -6.68 -10.81
C ASN A 57 5.02 -8.03 -11.51
N LYS A 58 4.91 -9.14 -10.76
CA LYS A 58 4.93 -10.50 -11.32
C LYS A 58 3.63 -11.23 -10.95
N PRO A 59 2.86 -11.75 -11.92
CA PRO A 59 1.64 -12.49 -11.64
C PRO A 59 1.84 -13.69 -10.71
N GLN A 60 3.00 -14.37 -10.78
CA GLN A 60 3.31 -15.53 -9.94
C GLN A 60 3.52 -15.13 -8.47
N GLU A 61 4.16 -13.99 -8.21
CA GLU A 61 4.32 -13.47 -6.84
C GLU A 61 2.99 -12.97 -6.29
N LEU A 62 2.18 -12.31 -7.13
CA LEU A 62 0.83 -11.90 -6.75
C LEU A 62 0.00 -13.12 -6.34
N ALA A 63 -0.06 -14.17 -7.17
CA ALA A 63 -0.81 -15.38 -6.88
C ALA A 63 -0.36 -16.02 -5.55
N ARG A 64 0.95 -16.18 -5.35
CA ARG A 64 1.51 -16.73 -4.11
C ARG A 64 1.12 -15.93 -2.87
N LYS A 65 1.12 -14.60 -2.96
CA LYS A 65 0.74 -13.73 -1.84
C LYS A 65 -0.76 -13.67 -1.64
N TYR A 66 -1.53 -13.73 -2.72
CA TYR A 66 -2.99 -13.81 -2.70
C TYR A 66 -3.47 -15.06 -1.96
N ASP A 67 -2.82 -16.21 -2.15
CA ASP A 67 -3.17 -17.45 -1.43
C ASP A 67 -3.10 -17.29 0.12
N ILE A 68 -2.33 -16.33 0.63
CA ILE A 68 -2.13 -16.09 2.06
C ILE A 68 -2.94 -14.88 2.56
N ILE A 69 -2.93 -13.78 1.81
CA ILE A 69 -3.55 -12.51 2.22
C ILE A 69 -5.02 -12.44 1.79
N GLY A 70 -5.37 -13.06 0.66
CA GLY A 70 -6.71 -13.04 0.06
C GLY A 70 -7.20 -11.62 -0.27
N ASP A 71 -8.49 -11.40 -0.05
CA ASP A 71 -9.19 -10.16 -0.40
C ASP A 71 -9.08 -9.06 0.66
N LYS A 72 -8.12 -9.16 1.60
CA LYS A 72 -7.88 -8.10 2.59
C LYS A 72 -7.44 -6.77 1.96
N VAL A 73 -6.95 -6.82 0.72
CA VAL A 73 -6.47 -5.68 -0.06
C VAL A 73 -6.91 -5.81 -1.51
N LYS A 74 -6.92 -4.69 -2.22
CA LYS A 74 -7.04 -4.63 -3.67
C LYS A 74 -5.68 -4.87 -4.29
N TRP A 75 -5.62 -5.81 -5.21
CA TRP A 75 -4.41 -6.19 -5.92
C TRP A 75 -4.29 -5.45 -7.24
N HIS A 76 -3.13 -4.85 -7.47
CA HIS A 76 -2.79 -4.14 -8.69
C HIS A 76 -1.58 -4.80 -9.33
N LEU A 77 -1.70 -5.28 -10.56
CA LEU A 77 -0.55 -5.70 -11.36
C LEU A 77 0.00 -4.45 -12.08
N ILE A 78 1.23 -4.06 -11.75
CA ILE A 78 1.84 -2.77 -12.18
C ILE A 78 3.13 -2.96 -13.01
N GLY A 79 3.38 -4.16 -13.53
CA GLY A 79 4.57 -4.51 -14.30
C GLY A 79 4.36 -5.68 -15.23
#